data_AF-A0A924ZXN8-F1
#
_entry.id   AF-A0A924ZXN8-F1
#
_cell.length_a   1.000
_cell.length_b   1.000
_cell.length_c   1.000
_cell.angle_alpha   90.00
_cell.angle_beta   90.00
_cell.angle_gamma   90.00
#
_symmetry.space_group_name_H-M   'P 1'
#
loop_
_entity.id
_entity.type
_entity.pdbx_description
1 polymer ?
#
loop_
_entity_poly.entity_id
_entity_poly.type
_entity_poly.pdbx_seq_one_letter_code
_entity_poly.pdbx_strand_id
1 'polypeptide(L)'
;SAIEKSYTELSHLGGALSLECYQSNELVAGIYGVKSKKYFSCESMFFKIDNGSKFAFLKLVEFLRSEGQTWMDLQMITEVSGAFGGKYISKFEFLQKIS
;
A
#
# COMPACT_ATOMS: atom_id res chain seq x y z
N SER A 1 5.63 -16.37 -9.95
CA SER A 1 4.62 -17.29 -9.35
C SER A 1 3.23 -17.05 -9.96
N ALA A 2 2.20 -17.85 -9.64
CA ALA A 2 0.83 -17.56 -10.07
C ALA A 2 0.32 -16.22 -9.50
N ILE A 3 0.70 -15.91 -8.25
CA ILE A 3 0.38 -14.65 -7.57
C ILE A 3 0.96 -13.45 -8.32
N GLU A 4 2.26 -13.46 -8.64
CA GLU A 4 2.91 -12.38 -9.40
C GLU A 4 2.22 -12.12 -10.73
N LYS A 5 1.84 -13.18 -11.47
CA LYS A 5 1.15 -13.03 -12.75
C LYS A 5 -0.19 -12.32 -12.57
N SER A 6 -1.00 -12.75 -11.61
CA SER A 6 -2.31 -12.13 -11.34
C SER A 6 -2.19 -10.65 -10.95
N TYR A 7 -1.23 -10.29 -10.08
CA TYR A 7 -1.01 -8.89 -9.70
C TYR A 7 -0.46 -8.04 -10.85
N THR A 8 0.41 -8.61 -11.69
CA THR A 8 0.94 -7.94 -12.88
C THR A 8 -0.16 -7.67 -13.90
N GLU A 9 -1.00 -8.66 -14.18
CA GLU A 9 -2.17 -8.50 -15.05
C GLU A 9 -3.14 -7.45 -14.48
N LEU A 10 -3.40 -7.50 -13.17
CA LEU A 10 -4.25 -6.51 -12.52
C LEU A 10 -3.66 -5.09 -12.61
N SER A 11 -2.34 -4.95 -12.53
CA SER A 11 -1.66 -3.66 -12.73
C SER A 11 -1.80 -3.16 -14.16
N HIS A 12 -1.65 -4.03 -15.16
CA HIS A 12 -1.89 -3.67 -16.57
C HIS A 12 -3.33 -3.22 -16.84
N LEU A 13 -4.29 -3.72 -16.07
CA LEU A 13 -5.69 -3.29 -16.12
C LEU A 13 -5.98 -2.03 -15.27
N GLY A 14 -4.96 -1.46 -14.61
CA GLY A 14 -5.09 -0.29 -13.73
C GLY A 14 -5.68 -0.57 -12.35
N GLY A 15 -5.87 -1.85 -12.00
CA GLY A 15 -6.43 -2.28 -10.72
C GLY A 15 -5.39 -2.51 -9.62
N ALA A 16 -4.10 -2.53 -9.95
CA ALA A 16 -3.01 -2.59 -8.97
C ALA A 16 -2.02 -1.46 -9.20
N LEU A 17 -1.44 -0.98 -8.10
CA LEU A 17 -0.45 0.09 -8.07
C LEU A 17 0.76 -0.37 -7.28
N SER A 18 1.93 -0.04 -7.78
CA SER A 18 3.20 -0.10 -7.04
C SER A 18 3.82 1.29 -6.93
N LEU A 19 4.60 1.47 -5.87
CA LEU A 19 5.47 2.63 -5.69
C LEU A 19 6.88 2.12 -5.39
N GLU A 20 7.82 2.57 -6.20
CA GLU A 20 9.23 2.19 -6.13
C GLU A 20 10.09 3.36 -5.61
N CYS A 21 10.97 3.07 -4.65
CA CYS A 21 11.91 4.04 -4.11
C CYS A 21 13.32 3.70 -4.57
N TYR A 22 13.97 4.66 -5.24
CA TYR A 22 15.33 4.50 -5.77
C TYR A 22 16.33 5.39 -5.04
N GLN A 23 17.53 4.86 -4.81
CA GLN A 23 18.71 5.60 -4.36
C GLN A 23 19.87 5.26 -5.29
N SER A 24 20.47 6.27 -5.93
CA SER A 24 21.60 6.06 -6.86
C SER A 24 21.33 4.97 -7.93
N ASN A 25 20.13 4.98 -8.52
CA ASN A 25 19.60 4.00 -9.48
C ASN A 25 19.35 2.58 -8.93
N GLU A 26 19.55 2.34 -7.64
CA GLU A 26 19.18 1.06 -7.02
C GLU A 26 17.78 1.13 -6.41
N LEU A 27 16.99 0.10 -6.67
CA LEU A 27 15.68 -0.08 -6.04
C LEU A 27 15.87 -0.52 -4.59
N VAL A 28 15.63 0.40 -3.65
CA VAL A 28 15.93 0.24 -2.22
C VAL A 28 14.69 0.01 -1.35
N ALA A 29 13.50 0.36 -1.84
CA ALA A 29 12.24 -0.01 -1.18
C ALA A 29 11.09 -0.02 -2.19
N GLY A 30 10.00 -0.70 -1.84
CA GLY A 30 8.78 -0.65 -2.64
C GLY A 30 7.58 -1.15 -1.87
N ILE A 31 6.41 -0.72 -2.31
CA ILE A 31 5.11 -1.08 -1.75
C ILE A 31 4.12 -1.26 -2.89
N TYR A 32 3.28 -2.28 -2.82
CA TYR A 32 2.25 -2.50 -3.84
C TYR A 32 0.92 -2.89 -3.21
N GLY A 33 -0.15 -2.70 -3.99
CA GLY A 33 -1.48 -3.03 -3.56
C GLY A 33 -2.55 -2.87 -4.64
N VAL A 34 -3.78 -3.15 -4.25
CA VAL A 34 -4.96 -3.10 -5.13
C VAL A 34 -5.67 -1.76 -4.97
N LYS A 35 -5.94 -1.10 -6.10
CA LYS A 35 -6.70 0.15 -6.15
C LYS A 35 -8.18 -0.16 -6.33
N SER A 36 -8.99 0.22 -5.34
CA SER A 36 -10.44 0.30 -5.47
C SER A 36 -10.88 1.76 -5.57
N LYS A 37 -12.14 1.99 -5.97
CA LYS A 37 -12.71 3.35 -6.04
C LYS A 37 -12.79 4.02 -4.67
N LYS A 38 -12.95 3.23 -3.60
CA LYS A 38 -13.21 3.74 -2.23
C LYS A 38 -12.02 3.60 -1.28
N TYR A 39 -11.14 2.64 -1.54
CA TYR A 39 -10.02 2.33 -0.68
C TYR A 39 -8.84 1.76 -1.48
N PHE A 40 -7.69 1.72 -0.84
CA PHE A 40 -6.51 1.00 -1.32
C PHE A 40 -6.22 -0.20 -0.41
N SER A 41 -6.04 -1.40 -0.97
CA SER A 41 -5.59 -2.59 -0.21
C SER A 41 -4.08 -2.70 -0.29
N CYS A 42 -3.37 -2.55 0.82
CA CYS A 42 -1.92 -2.58 0.87
C CYS A 42 -1.40 -4.01 1.05
N GLU A 43 -0.98 -4.66 -0.04
CA GLU A 43 -0.68 -6.10 -0.01
C GLU A 43 0.69 -6.42 0.61
N SER A 44 1.74 -5.73 0.18
CA SER A 44 3.07 -5.99 0.72
C SER A 44 4.06 -4.86 0.46
N MET A 45 5.18 -4.93 1.16
CA MET A 45 6.29 -3.99 1.01
C MET A 45 7.63 -4.69 1.24
N PHE A 46 8.68 -4.14 0.66
CA PHE A 46 10.06 -4.52 0.96
C PHE A 46 10.94 -3.27 1.11
N PHE A 47 12.09 -3.44 1.77
CA PHE A 47 13.11 -2.40 1.90
C PHE A 47 14.48 -3.06 2.09
N LYS A 48 15.53 -2.36 1.65
CA LYS A 48 16.93 -2.80 1.71
C LYS A 48 17.82 -1.85 2.53
N ILE A 49 17.27 -0.70 2.90
CA ILE A 49 17.96 0.35 3.66
C ILE A 49 17.09 0.79 4.85
N ASP A 50 17.75 1.36 5.85
CA ASP A 50 17.07 1.94 7.00
C ASP A 50 16.08 3.03 6.57
N ASN A 51 14.93 3.09 7.24
CA ASN A 51 13.82 3.99 6.94
C ASN A 51 13.18 3.86 5.55
N GLY A 52 13.63 2.94 4.69
CA GLY A 52 13.05 2.72 3.37
C GLY A 52 11.56 2.38 3.42
N SER A 53 11.15 1.54 4.39
CA SER A 53 9.74 1.20 4.61
C SER A 53 8.89 2.41 5.03
N LYS A 54 9.37 3.21 5.98
CA LYS A 54 8.69 4.43 6.45
C LYS A 54 8.55 5.45 5.32
N PHE A 55 9.60 5.63 4.52
CA PHE A 55 9.59 6.55 3.39
C PHE A 55 8.62 6.09 2.29
N ALA A 56 8.68 4.82 1.88
CA ALA A 56 7.76 4.26 0.89
C ALA A 56 6.30 4.37 1.35
N PHE A 57 6.03 4.06 2.63
CA PHE A 57 4.69 4.16 3.20
C PHE A 57 4.18 5.60 3.26
N LEU A 58 5.01 6.56 3.70
CA LEU A 58 4.67 7.98 3.67
C LEU A 58 4.31 8.44 2.26
N LYS A 59 5.15 8.09 1.27
CA LYS A 59 4.94 8.47 -0.13
C LYS A 59 3.68 7.84 -0.72
N LEU A 60 3.37 6.60 -0.36
CA LEU A 60 2.10 5.97 -0.74
C LEU A 60 0.91 6.74 -0.14
N VAL A 61 0.94 7.07 1.16
CA VAL A 61 -0.16 7.81 1.81
C VAL A 61 -0.35 9.20 1.18
N GLU A 62 0.74 9.91 0.87
CA GLU A 62 0.70 11.19 0.16
C GLU A 62 0.05 11.05 -1.22
N PHE A 63 0.49 10.06 -2.00
CA PHE A 63 -0.05 9.77 -3.33
C PHE A 63 -1.54 9.43 -3.28
N LEU A 64 -1.93 8.48 -2.42
CA LEU A 64 -3.33 8.06 -2.26
C LEU A 64 -4.22 9.24 -1.86
N ARG A 65 -3.75 10.11 -0.96
CA ARG A 65 -4.48 11.32 -0.57
C ARG A 65 -4.65 12.28 -1.74
N SER A 66 -3.62 12.45 -2.58
CA SER A 66 -3.71 13.29 -3.79
C SER A 66 -4.70 12.73 -4.82
N GLU A 67 -4.87 11.41 -4.85
CA GLU A 67 -5.86 10.69 -5.66
C GLU A 67 -7.27 10.68 -5.02
N GLY A 68 -7.46 11.38 -3.90
CA GLY A 68 -8.75 11.46 -3.20
C GLY A 68 -9.14 10.20 -2.42
N GLN A 69 -8.21 9.25 -2.24
CA GLN A 69 -8.46 8.07 -1.41
C GLN A 69 -8.53 8.46 0.05
N THR A 70 -9.54 7.94 0.74
CA THR A 70 -9.81 8.26 2.15
C THR A 70 -9.57 7.09 3.09
N TRP A 71 -9.36 5.89 2.54
CA TRP A 71 -9.20 4.67 3.32
C TRP A 71 -8.13 3.76 2.73
N MET A 72 -7.35 3.12 3.61
CA MET A 72 -6.34 2.15 3.23
C MET A 72 -6.47 0.93 4.15
N ASP A 73 -6.69 -0.23 3.55
CA ASP A 73 -6.62 -1.52 4.22
C ASP A 73 -5.17 -1.95 4.34
N LEU A 74 -4.79 -2.30 5.57
CA LEU A 74 -3.45 -2.73 5.95
C LEU A 74 -3.40 -4.21 6.31
N GLN A 75 -4.57 -4.87 6.38
CA GLN A 75 -4.78 -6.26 6.79
C GLN A 75 -4.32 -6.57 8.22
N MET A 76 -3.04 -6.31 8.54
CA MET A 76 -2.40 -6.43 9.85
C MET A 76 -1.61 -5.16 10.16
N ILE A 77 -1.71 -4.68 11.42
CA ILE A 77 -0.90 -3.55 11.86
C ILE A 77 0.53 -4.00 12.15
N THR A 78 1.49 -3.36 11.49
CA THR A 78 2.93 -3.50 11.73
C THR A 78 3.46 -2.30 12.51
N GLU A 79 4.73 -2.34 12.95
CA GLU A 79 5.38 -1.20 13.60
C GLU A 79 5.33 0.06 12.72
N VAL A 80 5.64 -0.08 11.42
CA VAL A 80 5.61 1.04 10.47
C VAL A 80 4.19 1.56 10.34
N SER A 81 3.22 0.72 9.97
CA SER A 81 1.87 1.19 9.73
C SER A 81 1.20 1.73 11.00
N GLY A 82 1.52 1.17 12.17
CA GLY A 82 1.08 1.68 13.47
C GLY A 82 1.66 3.04 13.83
N ALA A 83 2.95 3.27 13.57
CA ALA A 83 3.59 4.58 13.75
C ALA A 83 2.96 5.67 12.89
N PHE A 84 2.38 5.31 11.74
CA PHE A 84 1.63 6.22 10.87
C PHE A 84 0.13 6.31 11.21
N GLY A 85 -0.30 5.77 12.36
CA GLY A 85 -1.68 5.88 12.84
C GLY A 85 -2.62 4.75 12.41
N GLY A 86 -2.08 3.67 11.84
CA GLY A 86 -2.84 2.45 11.56
C GLY A 86 -3.41 1.85 12.84
N LYS A 87 -4.69 1.47 12.79
CA LYS A 87 -5.43 0.95 13.95
C LYS A 87 -6.35 -0.19 13.54
N TYR A 88 -6.59 -1.10 14.48
CA TYR A 88 -7.64 -2.11 14.32
C TYR A 88 -9.01 -1.47 14.44
N ILE A 89 -9.93 -1.88 13.58
CA ILE A 89 -11.35 -1.55 13.63
C ILE A 89 -12.17 -2.85 13.60
N SER A 90 -13.44 -2.77 14.00
CA SER A 90 -14.32 -3.93 13.90
C SER A 90 -14.57 -4.32 12.44
N LYS A 91 -14.83 -5.60 12.17
CA LYS A 91 -15.25 -6.06 10.83
C LYS A 91 -16.46 -5.28 10.31
N PHE A 92 -17.40 -4.95 11.19
CA PHE A 92 -18.59 -4.17 10.84
C PHE A 92 -18.21 -2.77 10.35
N GLU A 93 -17.37 -2.05 11.09
CA GLU A 93 -16.88 -0.73 10.68
C GLU A 93 -16.09 -0.82 9.36
N PHE A 94 -15.24 -1.83 9.20
CA PHE A 94 -14.46 -2.04 7.98
C PHE A 94 -15.38 -2.20 6.75
N LEU A 95 -16.38 -3.08 6.85
CA LEU A 95 -17.36 -3.28 5.78
C LEU A 95 -18.10 -1.98 5.44
N GLN A 96 -18.45 -1.15 6.43
CA GLN A 96 -19.08 0.16 6.18
C GLN A 96 -18.15 1.14 5.46
N LYS A 97 -16.83 1.07 5.66
CA LYS A 97 -15.86 1.96 5.03
C LYS A 97 -15.55 1.57 3.58
N ILE A 98 -15.58 0.28 3.27
CA ILE A 98 -15.23 -0.23 1.93
C ILE A 98 -16.44 -0.45 1.01
N SER A 99 -17.65 -0.53 1.55
CA SER A 99 -18.91 -0.68 0.78
C SER A 99 -19.28 0.59 0.06
#